data_AF-A0A078SS40-F1
#
_entry.id   AF-A0A078SS40-F1
#
_cell.length_a   1.000
_cell.length_b   1.000
_cell.length_c   1.000
_cell.angle_alpha   90.00
_cell.angle_beta   90.00
_cell.angle_gamma   90.00
#
_symmetry.space_group_name_H-M   'P 1'
#
loop_
_entity.id
_entity.type
_entity.pdbx_description
1 polymer ?
#
loop_
_entity_poly.entity_id
_entity_poly.type
_entity_poly.pdbx_seq_one_letter_code
_entity_poly.pdbx_strand_id
1 'polypeptide(L)' 'MYENLRYSCGFTSEEINRNKETFITAQEKITDLIGELALLNGKSREKNNPKGWIINALKGKIKDK' A
#
# COMPACT_ATOMS: atom_id res chain seq x y z
N MET A 1 -0.51 -10.57 3.00
CA MET A 1 -0.16 -9.33 2.26
C MET A 1 -0.92 -9.21 0.94
N TYR A 2 -0.70 -10.11 -0.03
CA TYR A 2 -1.37 -10.07 -1.34
C TYR A 2 -2.91 -10.02 -1.23
N GLU A 3 -3.50 -10.88 -0.39
CA GLU A 3 -4.95 -10.89 -0.15
C GLU A 3 -5.45 -9.58 0.47
N ASN A 4 -4.67 -8.97 1.38
CA ASN A 4 -5.04 -7.69 2.00
C ASN A 4 -5.04 -6.54 0.97
N LEU A 5 -4.07 -6.54 0.05
CA LEU A 5 -4.06 -5.58 -1.06
C LEU A 5 -5.28 -5.75 -1.97
N ARG A 6 -5.64 -7.00 -2.29
CA ARG A 6 -6.74 -7.31 -3.20
C ARG A 6 -8.12 -7.04 -2.59
N TYR A 7 -8.37 -7.56 -1.40
CA TYR A 7 -9.70 -7.56 -0.78
C TYR A 7 -9.95 -6.35 0.11
N SER A 8 -8.93 -5.88 0.85
CA SER A 8 -9.10 -4.74 1.76
C SER A 8 -8.87 -3.40 1.04
N CYS A 9 -7.83 -3.32 0.21
CA CYS A 9 -7.45 -2.09 -0.50
C CYS A 9 -7.95 -2.03 -1.96
N GLY A 10 -8.61 -3.09 -2.44
CA GLY A 10 -9.26 -3.13 -3.75
C GLY A 10 -8.31 -3.14 -4.96
N PHE A 11 -7.02 -3.45 -4.78
CA PHE A 11 -6.07 -3.52 -5.89
C PHE A 11 -6.33 -4.74 -6.79
N THR A 12 -6.20 -4.57 -8.10
CA THR A 12 -6.18 -5.69 -9.05
C THR A 12 -4.81 -6.38 -9.04
N SER A 13 -4.75 -7.61 -9.56
CA SER A 13 -3.48 -8.33 -9.73
C SER A 13 -2.47 -7.54 -10.56
N GLU A 14 -2.92 -6.85 -11.60
CA GLU A 14 -2.05 -6.04 -12.47
C GLU A 14 -1.51 -4.81 -11.76
N GLU A 15 -2.34 -4.12 -10.97
CA GLU A 15 -1.90 -2.96 -10.18
C GLU A 15 -0.89 -3.38 -9.10
N ILE A 16 -1.10 -4.53 -8.46
CA ILE A 16 -0.15 -5.11 -7.50
C ILE A 16 1.16 -5.44 -8.21
N ASN A 17 1.10 -6.09 -9.37
CA ASN A 17 2.31 -6.47 -10.11
C ASN A 17 3.11 -5.25 -10.60
N ARG A 18 2.42 -4.20 -11.07
CA ARG A 18 3.05 -2.94 -11.49
C ARG A 18 3.80 -2.22 -10.36
N ASN A 19 3.36 -2.40 -9.12
CA ASN A 19 3.94 -1.77 -7.93
C ASN A 19 4.61 -2.79 -6.99
N LYS A 20 4.95 -3.98 -7.50
CA LYS A 20 5.41 -5.13 -6.71
C LYS A 20 6.63 -4.79 -5.86
N GLU A 21 7.60 -4.09 -6.43
CA GLU A 21 8.82 -3.67 -5.73
C GLU A 21 8.50 -2.80 -4.51
N THR A 22 7.58 -1.83 -4.65
CA THR A 22 7.16 -0.98 -3.51
C THR A 22 6.53 -1.81 -2.40
N PHE A 23 5.70 -2.80 -2.72
CA PHE A 23 5.07 -3.65 -1.71
C PHE A 23 6.06 -4.60 -1.03
N ILE A 24 7.03 -5.16 -1.77
CA ILE A 24 8.08 -6.01 -1.21
C ILE A 24 8.98 -5.20 -0.27
N THR A 25 9.49 -4.05 -0.72
CA THR A 25 10.34 -3.20 0.11
C THR A 25 9.59 -2.67 1.35
N ALA A 26 8.31 -2.34 1.21
CA ALA A 26 7.48 -1.99 2.36
C ALA A 26 7.40 -3.15 3.37
N GLN A 27 7.29 -4.40 2.89
CA GLN A 27 7.19 -5.57 3.75
C GLN A 27 8.50 -5.84 4.52
N GLU A 28 9.63 -5.52 3.90
CA GLU A 28 10.96 -5.65 4.53
C GLU A 28 11.22 -4.55 5.56
N LYS A 29 10.78 -3.31 5.29
CA LYS A 29 11.12 -2.14 6.10
C LYS A 29 10.07 -1.74 7.16
N ILE A 30 8.81 -2.10 6.96
CA ILE A 30 7.69 -1.68 7.81
C ILE A 30 7.25 -2.86 8.67
N THR A 31 7.54 -2.80 9.98
CA THR A 31 7.30 -3.88 10.95
C THR A 31 5.84 -4.36 10.99
N ASP A 32 4.87 -3.44 10.93
CA ASP A 32 3.44 -3.77 10.81
C ASP A 32 2.83 -3.17 9.54
N LEU A 33 3.18 -3.75 8.40
CA LEU A 33 2.65 -3.30 7.11
C LEU A 33 1.14 -3.51 6.98
N ILE A 34 0.55 -4.51 7.63
CA ILE A 34 -0.89 -4.79 7.50
C ILE A 34 -1.70 -3.72 8.25
N GLY A 35 -1.31 -3.38 9.48
CA GLY A 35 -1.91 -2.27 10.22
C GLY A 35 -1.72 -0.94 9.50
N GLU A 36 -0.52 -0.68 8.97
CA GLU A 36 -0.26 0.53 8.20
C GLU A 36 -1.15 0.62 6.94
N LEU A 37 -1.28 -0.46 6.17
CA LEU A 37 -2.19 -0.49 5.02
C LEU A 37 -3.64 -0.21 5.40
N ALA A 38 -4.12 -0.73 6.54
CA ALA A 38 -5.48 -0.46 7.01
C ALA A 38 -5.68 1.04 7.29
N LEU A 39 -4.70 1.69 7.94
CA LEU A 39 -4.71 3.13 8.19
C LEU A 39 -4.67 3.95 6.90
N LEU A 40 -3.78 3.59 5.97
CA LEU A 40 -3.66 4.26 4.67
C LEU A 40 -4.93 4.10 3.83
N ASN A 41 -5.53 2.90 3.84
CA ASN A 41 -6.78 2.62 3.14
C ASN A 41 -7.97 3.40 3.72
N GLY A 42 -8.01 3.63 5.03
CA GLY A 42 -8.99 4.53 5.64
C GLY A 42 -8.81 5.98 5.16
N LYS A 43 -7.58 6.49 5.21
CA LYS A 43 -7.23 7.88 4.82
C LYS A 43 -7.38 8.17 3.32
N SER A 44 -7.24 7.15 2.47
CA SER A 44 -7.26 7.32 1.03
C SER A 44 -8.68 7.49 0.46
N ARG A 45 -9.74 7.16 1.22
CA ARG A 45 -11.15 7.20 0.78
C ARG A 45 -11.60 8.58 0.31
N GLU A 46 -11.04 9.64 0.87
CA GLU A 46 -11.36 11.02 0.52
C GLU A 46 -10.50 11.57 -0.64
N LYS A 47 -9.66 10.73 -1.26
CA LYS A 47 -8.73 11.14 -2.33
C LYS A 47 -9.29 10.78 -3.70
N ASN A 48 -9.01 11.62 -4.70
CA ASN A 48 -9.43 11.39 -6.09
C ASN A 48 -8.87 10.08 -6.68
N ASN A 49 -7.68 9.66 -6.25
CA ASN A 49 -7.08 8.37 -6.60
C ASN A 49 -6.61 7.65 -5.33
N PRO A 50 -7.49 6.88 -4.66
CA PRO A 50 -7.17 6.25 -3.38
C PRO A 50 -5.97 5.30 -3.45
N LYS A 51 -5.90 4.47 -4.48
CA LYS A 51 -4.83 3.47 -4.67
C LYS A 51 -3.48 4.12 -4.96
N GLY A 52 -3.45 5.10 -5.86
CA GLY A 52 -2.24 5.87 -6.14
C GLY A 52 -1.73 6.61 -4.91
N TRP A 53 -2.64 7.12 -4.08
CA TRP A 53 -2.29 7.75 -2.81
C TRP A 53 -1.65 6.78 -1.82
N ILE A 54 -2.21 5.56 -1.66
CA ILE A 54 -1.61 4.51 -0.80
C ILE A 54 -0.18 4.19 -1.26
N ILE A 55 0.04 4.00 -2.56
CA ILE A 55 1.37 3.70 -3.12
C ILE A 55 2.36 4.83 -2.79
N ASN A 56 1.97 6.09 -2.98
CA ASN A 56 2.83 7.23 -2.69
C ASN A 56 3.14 7.37 -1.19
N ALA A 57 2.16 7.12 -0.33
CA ALA A 57 2.36 7.12 1.12
C ALA A 57 3.34 6.02 1.57
N LEU A 58 3.24 4.80 1.00
CA LEU A 58 4.20 3.73 1.23
C LEU A 58 5.61 4.11 0.78
N LYS A 59 5.76 4.70 -0.41
CA LYS A 59 7.06 5.19 -0.92
C LYS A 59 7.68 6.24 0.00
N GLY A 60 6.88 7.13 0.59
CA GLY A 60 7.35 8.08 1.60
C GLY A 60 7.91 7.37 2.83
N LYS A 61 7.12 6.47 3.42
CA LYS A 61 7.51 5.70 4.63
C LYS A 61 8.75 4.82 4.43
N ILE A 62 8.94 4.27 3.22
CA ILE A 62 10.14 3.50 2.86
C ILE A 62 11.41 4.36 2.88
N LYS A 63 11.30 5.65 2.54
CA LYS A 63 12.43 6.59 2.51
C LYS A 63 12.82 7.10 3.90
N ASP A 64 11.85 7.19 4.80
CA ASP A 64 12.06 7.62 6.20
C ASP A 64 12.71 6.51 7.06
N LYS A 65 13.01 5.34 6.48
CA LYS A 65 13.58 4.15 7.13
C LYS A 65 14.88 3.73 6.47
#